data_AF-A0AAN6TTR5-F1
#
_entry.id   AF-A0AAN6TTR5-F1
#
_cell.length_a   1.000
_cell.length_b   1.000
_cell.length_c   1.000
_cell.angle_alpha   90.00
_cell.angle_beta   90.00
_cell.angle_gamma   90.00
#
_symmetry.space_group_name_H-M   'P 1'
#
loop_
_entity.id
_entity.type
_entity.pdbx_description
1 polymer ?
#
loop_
_entity_poly.entity_id
_entity_poly.type
_entity_poly.pdbx_seq_one_letter_code
_entity_poly.pdbx_strand_id
1 'polypeptide(L)'
;MTSRAKELQKQHPSADLKLEQKWWVPSVDFGIYMQDALPEDLRAKFNAIFAKLMQNKFAPEAVAEARQQSRELLQAEYPEALERVEETVFKHETRFAAVHCHLQAVGPVACSGGDAERKEL
;
A
#
# COMPACT_ATOMS: atom_id res chain seq x y z
N MET A 1 -7.93 6.22 -17.52
CA MET A 1 -7.94 5.37 -16.30
C MET A 1 -8.71 4.07 -16.49
N THR A 2 -10.05 4.09 -16.63
CA THR A 2 -10.89 2.87 -16.75
C THR A 2 -10.51 1.96 -17.92
N SER A 3 -10.04 2.52 -19.04
CA SER A 3 -9.59 1.73 -20.19
C SER A 3 -8.37 0.85 -19.87
N ARG A 4 -7.41 1.36 -19.09
CA ARG A 4 -6.22 0.59 -18.67
C ARG A 4 -6.59 -0.50 -17.66
N ALA A 5 -7.50 -0.23 -16.73
CA ALA A 5 -7.99 -1.24 -15.79
C ALA A 5 -8.81 -2.35 -16.48
N LYS A 6 -9.61 -2.00 -17.51
CA LYS A 6 -10.30 -2.99 -18.36
C LYS A 6 -9.31 -3.89 -19.09
N GLU A 7 -8.23 -3.32 -19.60
CA GLU A 7 -7.18 -4.09 -20.29
C GLU A 7 -6.45 -5.02 -19.32
N LEU A 8 -6.14 -4.55 -18.10
CA LEU A 8 -5.53 -5.36 -17.05
C LEU A 8 -6.44 -6.53 -16.62
N GLN A 9 -7.75 -6.29 -16.49
CA GLN A 9 -8.75 -7.32 -16.21
C GLN A 9 -8.82 -8.38 -17.32
N LYS A 10 -8.65 -7.99 -18.59
CA LYS A 10 -8.63 -8.94 -19.71
C LYS A 10 -7.38 -9.82 -19.68
N GLN A 11 -6.22 -9.24 -19.35
CA GLN A 11 -4.95 -9.96 -19.26
C GLN A 11 -4.89 -10.85 -18.01
N HIS A 12 -5.61 -10.46 -16.94
CA HIS A 12 -5.71 -11.22 -15.70
C HIS A 12 -7.19 -11.43 -15.32
N PRO A 13 -7.92 -12.35 -15.99
CA PRO A 13 -9.35 -12.56 -15.75
C PRO A 13 -9.69 -12.94 -14.30
N SER A 14 -8.75 -13.54 -13.58
CA SER A 14 -8.88 -13.91 -12.16
C SER A 14 -8.70 -12.73 -11.19
N ALA A 15 -8.13 -11.62 -11.64
CA ALA A 15 -8.00 -10.43 -10.80
C ALA A 15 -9.37 -9.73 -10.76
N ASP A 16 -10.15 -9.88 -9.69
CA ASP A 16 -11.44 -9.18 -9.56
C ASP A 16 -11.21 -7.69 -9.23
N LEU A 17 -10.89 -6.90 -10.25
CA LEU A 17 -10.61 -5.47 -10.07
C LEU A 17 -11.87 -4.66 -9.72
N LYS A 18 -13.07 -5.27 -9.78
CA LYS A 18 -14.37 -4.63 -9.50
C LYS A 18 -14.43 -3.24 -10.13
N LEU A 19 -14.34 -3.20 -11.46
CA LEU A 19 -14.07 -1.98 -12.23
C LEU A 19 -15.05 -0.82 -11.95
N GLU A 20 -16.28 -1.15 -11.55
CA GLU A 20 -17.32 -0.23 -11.12
C GLU A 20 -17.05 0.43 -9.76
N GLN A 21 -16.34 -0.27 -8.86
CA GLN A 21 -16.05 0.21 -7.50
C GLN A 21 -14.88 1.19 -7.46
N LYS A 22 -14.03 1.20 -8.50
CA LYS A 22 -12.93 2.17 -8.68
C LYS A 22 -11.99 2.32 -7.47
N TRP A 23 -11.92 1.31 -6.60
CA TRP A 23 -11.08 1.31 -5.39
C TRP A 23 -9.60 1.53 -5.71
N TRP A 24 -9.17 1.16 -6.91
CA TRP A 24 -7.80 1.28 -7.42
C TRP A 24 -7.44 2.69 -7.93
N VAL A 25 -8.43 3.56 -8.17
CA VAL A 25 -8.19 4.90 -8.77
C VAL A 25 -7.20 5.73 -7.94
N PRO A 26 -7.35 5.85 -6.60
CA PRO A 26 -6.41 6.63 -5.79
C PRO A 26 -4.95 6.16 -5.92
N SER A 27 -4.71 4.85 -6.01
CA SER A 27 -3.37 4.29 -6.17
C SER A 27 -2.78 4.61 -7.56
N VAL A 28 -3.60 4.61 -8.61
CA VAL A 28 -3.14 4.97 -9.97
C VAL A 28 -2.87 6.47 -10.08
N ASP A 29 -3.75 7.31 -9.54
CA ASP A 29 -3.54 8.77 -9.50
C ASP A 29 -2.25 9.12 -8.75
N PHE A 30 -2.03 8.45 -7.62
CA PHE A 30 -0.79 8.59 -6.86
C PHE A 30 0.45 8.14 -7.66
N GLY A 31 0.37 7.00 -8.35
CA GLY A 31 1.46 6.52 -9.19
C GLY A 31 1.81 7.49 -10.33
N ILE A 32 0.81 8.13 -10.95
CA ILE A 32 1.03 9.17 -11.97
C ILE A 32 1.69 10.39 -11.35
N TYR A 33 1.16 10.89 -10.23
CA TYR A 33 1.77 12.01 -9.51
C TYR A 33 3.26 11.76 -9.20
N MET A 34 3.60 10.57 -8.67
CA MET A 34 4.99 10.24 -8.36
C MET A 34 5.87 10.11 -9.63
N GLN A 35 5.29 9.76 -10.77
CA GLN A 35 6.01 9.73 -12.05
C GLN A 35 6.35 11.13 -12.57
N ASP A 36 5.44 12.09 -12.35
CA ASP A 36 5.61 13.47 -12.80
C ASP A 36 6.44 14.30 -11.81
N ALA A 37 6.35 14.01 -10.51
CA ALA A 37 7.01 14.76 -9.45
C ALA A 37 8.47 14.36 -9.21
N LEU A 38 8.86 13.12 -9.52
CA LEU A 38 10.18 12.59 -9.19
C LEU A 38 11.01 12.23 -10.43
N PRO A 39 12.33 12.51 -10.42
CA PRO A 39 13.29 11.90 -11.34
C PRO A 39 13.24 10.38 -11.33
N GLU A 40 13.65 9.77 -12.44
CA GLU A 40 13.57 8.32 -12.64
C GLU A 40 14.34 7.52 -11.57
N ASP A 41 15.51 7.98 -11.14
CA ASP A 41 16.32 7.27 -10.15
C ASP A 41 15.66 7.29 -8.75
N LEU A 42 15.09 8.42 -8.35
CA LEU A 42 14.34 8.56 -7.10
C LEU A 42 13.05 7.75 -7.14
N ARG A 43 12.34 7.76 -8.27
CA ARG A 43 11.17 6.91 -8.49
C ARG A 43 11.51 5.42 -8.37
N ALA A 44 12.64 4.99 -8.92
CA ALA A 44 13.08 3.60 -8.82
C ALA A 44 13.36 3.21 -7.35
N LYS A 45 14.05 4.07 -6.59
CA LYS A 45 14.28 3.87 -5.15
C LYS A 45 12.97 3.83 -4.37
N PHE A 46 12.05 4.75 -4.65
CA PHE A 46 10.73 4.78 -4.02
C PHE A 46 9.94 3.50 -4.32
N ASN A 47 9.91 3.05 -5.58
CA ASN A 47 9.26 1.79 -5.95
C ASN A 47 9.87 0.58 -5.25
N ALA A 48 11.19 0.56 -5.01
CA ALA A 48 11.85 -0.51 -4.27
C ALA A 48 11.40 -0.57 -2.80
N ILE A 49 11.20 0.59 -2.15
CA ILE A 49 10.64 0.67 -0.79
C ILE A 49 9.26 0.00 -0.75
N PHE A 50 8.37 0.33 -1.69
CA PHE A 50 7.02 -0.24 -1.77
C PHE A 50 7.02 -1.71 -2.14
N ALA A 51 7.91 -2.14 -3.03
CA ALA A 51 8.07 -3.56 -3.35
C ALA A 51 8.46 -4.37 -2.10
N LYS A 52 9.40 -3.85 -1.29
CA LYS A 52 9.78 -4.48 -0.01
C LYS A 52 8.62 -4.51 0.97
N LEU A 53 7.84 -3.44 1.08
CA LEU A 53 6.64 -3.40 1.92
C LEU A 53 5.63 -4.49 1.54
N MET A 54 5.35 -4.65 0.24
CA MET A 54 4.44 -5.68 -0.29
C MET A 54 4.97 -7.10 -0.05
N GLN A 55 6.28 -7.32 -0.29
CA GLN A 55 6.92 -8.62 -0.05
C GLN A 55 6.83 -9.06 1.42
N ASN A 56 6.97 -8.11 2.35
CA ASN A 56 6.84 -8.35 3.78
C ASN A 56 5.37 -8.33 4.26
N LYS A 57 4.41 -8.36 3.32
CA LYS A 57 2.97 -8.41 3.60
C LYS A 57 2.53 -7.34 4.59
N PHE A 58 3.11 -6.15 4.54
CA PHE A 58 2.81 -5.04 5.45
C PHE A 58 2.99 -5.35 6.94
N ALA A 59 3.97 -6.18 7.30
CA ALA A 59 4.36 -6.38 8.69
C ALA A 59 4.59 -5.01 9.38
N PRO A 60 4.21 -4.83 10.66
CA PRO A 60 4.31 -3.52 11.34
C PRO A 60 5.70 -2.88 11.23
N GLU A 61 6.75 -3.68 11.37
CA GLU A 61 8.15 -3.28 11.20
C GLU A 61 8.47 -2.85 9.77
N ALA A 62 7.91 -3.53 8.76
CA ALA A 62 8.09 -3.18 7.36
C ALA A 62 7.35 -1.89 6.99
N VAL A 63 6.18 -1.63 7.59
CA VAL A 63 5.45 -0.36 7.44
C VAL A 63 6.26 0.78 8.03
N ALA A 64 6.77 0.61 9.25
CA ALA A 64 7.61 1.61 9.91
C ALA A 64 8.90 1.89 9.11
N GLU A 65 9.59 0.84 8.66
CA GLU A 65 10.79 0.95 7.83
C GLU A 65 10.49 1.69 6.51
N ALA A 66 9.41 1.32 5.81
CA ALA A 66 9.03 1.95 4.56
C ALA A 66 8.72 3.45 4.74
N ARG A 67 8.06 3.82 5.84
CA ARG A 67 7.75 5.21 6.17
C ARG A 67 9.02 6.01 6.45
N GLN A 68 9.95 5.45 7.24
CA GLN A 68 11.25 6.06 7.51
C GLN A 68 12.06 6.26 6.22
N GLN A 69 12.19 5.21 5.39
CA GLN A 69 12.92 5.30 4.12
C GLN A 69 12.30 6.32 3.16
N SER A 70 10.97 6.43 3.14
CA SER A 70 10.27 7.45 2.33
C SER A 70 10.61 8.87 2.80
N ARG A 71 10.72 9.09 4.11
CA ARG A 71 11.14 10.38 4.70
C ARG A 71 12.58 10.70 4.35
N GLU A 72 13.49 9.76 4.57
CA GLU A 72 14.91 9.94 4.24
C GLU A 72 15.13 10.26 2.76
N LEU A 73 14.35 9.62 1.87
CA LEU A 73 14.45 9.83 0.42
C LEU A 73 13.90 11.18 -0.04
N LEU A 74 12.80 11.66 0.55
CA LEU A 74 12.00 12.76 -0.02
C LEU A 74 12.03 14.04 0.81
N GLN A 75 12.28 14.00 2.11
CA GLN A 75 12.04 15.13 3.01
C GLN A 75 12.89 16.38 2.67
N ALA A 76 14.12 16.18 2.19
CA ALA A 76 15.04 17.29 1.93
C ALA A 76 14.72 18.05 0.64
N GLU A 77 14.37 17.34 -0.43
CA GLU A 77 14.25 17.91 -1.78
C GLU A 77 12.81 17.87 -2.35
N TYR A 78 11.97 16.98 -1.84
CA TYR A 78 10.60 16.74 -2.35
C TYR A 78 9.57 16.66 -1.21
N PRO A 79 9.45 17.70 -0.35
CA PRO A 79 8.56 17.67 0.80
C PRO A 79 7.07 17.52 0.42
N GLU A 80 6.64 18.09 -0.71
CA GLU A 80 5.26 17.93 -1.20
C GLU A 80 4.97 16.48 -1.63
N ALA A 81 5.95 15.81 -2.24
CA ALA A 81 5.82 14.39 -2.57
C ALA A 81 5.74 13.53 -1.32
N LEU A 82 6.52 13.86 -0.29
CA LEU A 82 6.44 13.19 1.01
C LEU A 82 5.08 13.39 1.67
N GLU A 83 4.51 14.59 1.66
CA GLU A 83 3.17 14.83 2.16
C GLU A 83 2.15 13.94 1.44
N ARG A 84 2.25 13.85 0.11
CA ARG A 84 1.34 13.01 -0.67
C ARG A 84 1.45 11.52 -0.34
N VAL A 85 2.67 11.05 -0.08
CA VAL A 85 2.95 9.68 0.38
C VAL A 85 2.30 9.44 1.74
N GLU A 86 2.48 10.37 2.68
CA GLU A 86 1.90 10.29 4.03
C GLU A 86 0.37 10.25 3.97
N GLU A 87 -0.26 11.10 3.15
CA GLU A 87 -1.72 11.14 3.00
C GLU A 87 -2.33 9.91 2.32
N THR A 88 -1.63 9.38 1.32
CA THR A 88 -2.19 8.31 0.46
C THR A 88 -1.89 6.93 1.03
N VAL A 89 -0.70 6.74 1.59
CA VAL A 89 -0.20 5.43 2.00
C VAL A 89 -0.28 5.26 3.51
N PHE A 90 0.28 6.20 4.27
CA PHE A 90 0.49 6.02 5.72
C PHE A 90 -0.62 6.60 6.60
N LYS A 91 -1.54 7.41 6.04
CA LYS A 91 -2.69 8.01 6.76
C LYS A 91 -3.53 7.01 7.53
N HIS A 92 -3.61 5.78 7.04
CA HIS A 92 -4.36 4.70 7.66
C HIS A 92 -3.47 3.50 8.00
N GLU A 93 -2.25 3.75 8.49
CA GLU A 93 -1.26 2.71 8.79
C GLU A 93 -1.78 1.61 9.72
N THR A 94 -2.71 1.93 10.64
CA THR A 94 -3.34 0.94 11.53
C THR A 94 -4.13 -0.13 10.77
N ARG A 95 -4.58 0.15 9.54
CA ARG A 95 -5.25 -0.84 8.68
C ARG A 95 -4.28 -1.86 8.10
N PHE A 96 -2.99 -1.51 7.97
CA PHE A 96 -2.00 -2.46 7.47
C PHE A 96 -1.78 -3.63 8.42
N ALA A 97 -1.92 -3.44 9.73
CA ALA A 97 -1.88 -4.55 10.69
C ALA A 97 -3.01 -5.57 10.42
N ALA A 98 -4.22 -5.10 10.15
CA ALA A 98 -5.34 -5.97 9.78
C ALA A 98 -5.09 -6.69 8.44
N VAL A 99 -4.54 -5.99 7.44
CA VAL A 99 -4.15 -6.58 6.15
C VAL A 99 -3.06 -7.63 6.32
N HIS A 100 -2.00 -7.34 7.08
CA HIS A 100 -0.93 -8.28 7.39
C HIS A 100 -1.50 -9.56 8.01
N CYS A 101 -2.36 -9.42 9.02
CA CYS A 101 -3.00 -10.55 9.67
C CYS A 101 -3.84 -11.39 8.72
N HIS A 102 -4.61 -10.76 7.82
CA HIS A 102 -5.35 -11.49 6.79
C HIS A 102 -4.42 -12.24 5.83
N LEU A 103 -3.31 -11.63 5.40
CA LEU A 103 -2.31 -12.22 4.50
C LEU A 103 -1.44 -13.30 5.16
N GLN A 104 -1.35 -13.32 6.49
CA GLN A 104 -0.75 -14.39 7.27
C GLN A 104 -1.72 -15.55 7.53
N ALA A 105 -3.00 -15.27 7.76
CA ALA A 105 -4.04 -16.28 8.03
C ALA A 105 -4.33 -17.23 6.85
N VAL A 106 -3.77 -16.97 5.67
CA VAL A 106 -3.69 -17.94 4.56
C VAL A 106 -2.61 -19.03 4.81
N GLY A 107 -1.94 -19.03 5.98
CA GLY A 107 -1.15 -20.11 6.59
C GLY A 107 -1.56 -20.32 8.07
N PRO A 108 -1.14 -21.42 8.73
CA PRO A 108 -1.73 -21.80 10.02
C PRO A 108 -1.24 -20.89 11.15
N VAL A 109 -2.21 -20.33 11.89
CA VAL A 109 -2.16 -19.68 13.21
C VAL A 109 -2.26 -18.13 13.24
N ALA A 110 -3.47 -17.72 13.63
CA ALA A 110 -3.97 -16.52 14.31
C ALA A 110 -3.03 -15.34 14.65
N CYS A 111 -3.37 -14.18 14.09
CA CYS A 111 -3.22 -12.91 14.79
C CYS A 111 -4.36 -12.77 15.82
N SER A 112 -4.05 -12.96 17.10
CA SER A 112 -4.95 -12.60 18.21
C SER A 112 -4.44 -11.32 18.86
N GLY A 113 -5.00 -10.18 18.46
CA GLY A 113 -5.11 -9.00 19.31
C GLY A 113 -6.52 -9.01 19.88
N GLY A 114 -6.65 -9.32 21.17
CA GLY A 114 -7.93 -9.51 21.84
C GLY A 114 -8.83 -8.29 21.77
N ASP A 115 -10.09 -8.54 21.45
CA ASP A 115 -11.26 -8.08 22.21
C ASP A 115 -12.53 -8.64 21.55
N ALA A 116 -12.86 -9.89 21.89
CA ALA A 116 -14.23 -10.39 21.80
C ALA A 116 -14.41 -11.63 22.69
N GLU A 117 -13.93 -11.58 23.93
CA GLU A 117 -14.60 -12.34 24.99
C GLU A 117 -15.87 -11.58 25.37
N ARG A 118 -16.95 -11.90 24.66
CA ARG A 118 -18.30 -11.75 25.22
C ARG A 118 -19.16 -12.94 24.77
N LYS A 119 -18.76 -14.12 25.25
CA LYS A 119 -19.71 -15.11 25.78
C LYS A 119 -20.10 -14.58 27.17
N GLU A 120 -21.32 -14.61 27.67
CA GLU A 120 -22.43 -15.54 27.48
C GLU A 120 -23.68 -14.90 28.16
N LEU A 121 -24.86 -15.36 27.73
CA LEU A 121 -26.21 -15.21 28.32
C LEU A 121 -26.99 -13.91 28.01
#